data_AF-A0A7K5ACT8-F1
#
_entry.id   AF-A0A7K5ACT8-F1
#
_cell.length_a   1.000
_cell.length_b   1.000
_cell.length_c   1.000
_cell.angle_alpha   90.00
_cell.angle_beta   90.00
_cell.angle_gamma   90.00
#
_symmetry.space_group_name_H-M   'P 1'
#
loop_
_entity.id
_entity.type
_entity.pdbx_description
1 polymer ?
#
loop_
_entity_poly.entity_id
_entity_poly.type
_entity_poly.pdbx_seq_one_letter_code
_entity_poly.pdbx_strand_id
1 'polypeptide(L)'
;QVQNLGCYPVRNLTLHMALPALGYHRAPFLSVTRVLADNVSPSPALGGFGVPLVPPSTGPSSPAPPQATCELRDPPEEPRGTAMDCGNAWCQELSCQLGRLHRGGEVSIHVLRTVHNDFFRGAKFRSVRIASAAWLGVPGGGALVLEEGAHRREV
;
A
#
# COMPACT_ATOMS: atom_id res chain seq x y z
N GLN A 1 -1.15 5.32 2.25
CA GLN A 1 -0.48 5.68 3.52
C GLN A 1 -1.08 4.83 4.63
N VAL A 2 -0.24 4.28 5.52
CA VAL A 2 -0.67 3.51 6.70
C VAL A 2 0.04 4.07 7.92
N GLN A 3 -0.71 4.41 8.97
CA GLN A 3 -0.20 5.01 10.19
C GLN A 3 -0.69 4.23 11.42
N ASN A 4 0.20 3.99 12.38
CA ASN A 4 -0.19 3.40 13.65
C ASN A 4 -0.54 4.50 14.67
N LEU A 5 -1.83 4.74 14.87
CA LEU A 5 -2.35 5.67 15.87
C LEU A 5 -2.51 5.04 17.26
N GLY A 6 -2.29 3.73 17.39
CA GLY A 6 -2.40 2.98 18.63
C GLY A 6 -1.23 3.19 19.59
N CYS A 7 -1.42 2.76 20.83
CA CYS A 7 -0.39 2.88 21.88
C CYS A 7 0.73 1.84 21.75
N TYR A 8 0.48 0.73 21.06
CA TYR A 8 1.39 -0.41 20.99
C TYR A 8 1.95 -0.59 19.57
N PRO A 9 3.21 -1.05 19.45
CA PRO A 9 3.78 -1.38 18.16
C PRO A 9 3.06 -2.59 17.55
N VAL A 10 2.71 -2.46 16.28
CA VAL A 10 2.06 -3.52 15.49
C VAL A 10 3.05 -4.10 14.48
N ARG A 11 2.87 -5.36 14.11
CA ARG A 11 3.73 -6.09 13.18
C ARG A 11 2.91 -7.08 12.37
N ASN A 12 3.53 -7.63 11.33
CA ASN A 12 2.93 -8.61 10.43
C ASN A 12 1.70 -8.03 9.71
N LEU A 13 1.64 -6.73 9.47
CA LEU A 13 0.54 -6.14 8.73
C LEU A 13 0.76 -6.39 7.24
N THR A 14 -0.29 -6.74 6.51
CA THR A 14 -0.23 -6.83 5.06
C THR A 14 -1.19 -5.82 4.46
N LEU A 15 -0.67 -4.85 3.70
CA LEU A 15 -1.50 -3.93 2.93
C LEU A 15 -1.84 -4.59 1.59
N HIS A 16 -3.12 -4.71 1.31
CA HIS A 16 -3.64 -5.22 0.05
C HIS A 16 -4.24 -4.08 -0.76
N MET A 17 -4.08 -4.13 -2.09
CA MET A 17 -4.75 -3.23 -3.01
C MET A 17 -5.25 -3.97 -4.25
N ALA A 18 -6.50 -3.73 -4.60
CA ALA A 18 -7.09 -4.14 -5.87
C ALA A 18 -6.93 -3.02 -6.91
N LEU A 19 -6.18 -3.31 -7.97
CA LEU A 19 -5.77 -2.36 -9.00
C LEU A 19 -6.39 -2.75 -10.35
N PRO A 20 -7.41 -2.02 -10.85
CA PRO A 20 -8.00 -2.32 -12.16
C PRO A 20 -6.93 -2.22 -13.25
N ALA A 21 -6.80 -3.27 -14.06
CA ALA A 21 -5.77 -3.38 -15.09
C ALA A 21 -6.34 -3.69 -16.47
N LEU A 22 -7.30 -4.63 -16.55
CA LEU A 22 -7.88 -5.08 -17.82
C LEU A 22 -9.38 -4.83 -17.89
N GLY A 23 -9.86 -4.39 -19.04
CA GLY A 23 -11.27 -4.12 -19.29
C GLY A 23 -11.94 -5.23 -20.09
N TYR A 24 -12.95 -4.86 -20.88
CA TYR A 24 -13.64 -5.78 -21.79
C TYR A 24 -12.66 -6.52 -22.72
N HIS A 25 -12.92 -7.79 -22.99
CA HIS A 25 -12.01 -8.69 -23.73
C HIS A 25 -10.58 -8.78 -23.20
N ARG A 26 -10.33 -8.47 -21.92
CA ARG A 26 -8.99 -8.44 -21.32
C ARG A 26 -8.03 -7.43 -21.97
N ALA A 27 -8.56 -6.42 -22.66
CA ALA A 27 -7.74 -5.34 -23.18
C ALA A 27 -7.16 -4.52 -22.01
N PRO A 28 -5.83 -4.32 -21.96
CA PRO A 28 -5.19 -3.55 -20.90
C PRO A 28 -5.53 -2.06 -21.05
N PHE A 29 -5.93 -1.43 -19.94
CA PHE A 29 -6.17 0.02 -19.89
C PHE A 29 -5.34 0.70 -18.80
N LEU A 30 -4.83 -0.07 -17.84
CA LEU A 30 -3.93 0.39 -16.81
C LEU A 30 -2.82 -0.64 -16.56
N SER A 31 -1.61 -0.18 -16.28
CA SER A 31 -0.52 -1.06 -15.85
C SER A 31 0.28 -0.42 -14.73
N VAL A 32 0.63 -1.21 -13.71
CA VAL A 32 1.57 -0.78 -12.67
C VAL A 32 2.97 -0.81 -13.24
N THR A 33 3.67 0.33 -13.22
CA THR A 33 5.05 0.43 -13.71
C THR A 33 6.06 0.36 -12.58
N ARG A 34 5.68 0.84 -11.40
CA ARG A 34 6.56 0.82 -10.24
C ARG A 34 5.74 0.86 -8.94
N VAL A 35 6.27 0.20 -7.92
CA VAL A 35 5.82 0.34 -6.54
C VAL A 35 7.00 0.84 -5.73
N LEU A 36 6.80 1.92 -4.98
CA LEU A 36 7.80 2.51 -4.08
C LEU A 36 7.24 2.50 -2.66
N ALA A 37 8.12 2.31 -1.68
CA ALA A 37 7.79 2.33 -0.27
C ALA A 37 8.72 3.32 0.44
N ASP A 38 8.13 4.36 1.02
CA ASP A 38 8.83 5.39 1.77
C ASP A 38 8.48 5.30 3.25
N ASN A 39 9.50 5.50 4.08
CA ASN A 39 9.37 5.50 5.52
C ASN A 39 9.39 6.94 6.01
N VAL A 40 8.38 7.34 6.77
CA VAL A 40 8.48 8.53 7.60
C VAL A 40 8.82 8.02 9.00
N SER A 41 10.11 7.97 9.32
CA SER A 41 10.49 7.72 10.71
C SER A 41 9.93 8.87 11.56
N PRO A 42 9.16 8.58 12.62
CA PRO A 42 8.75 9.64 13.53
C PRO A 42 10.03 10.27 14.07
N SER A 43 10.16 11.58 13.87
CA SER A 43 11.20 12.38 14.49
C SER A 43 11.21 12.06 15.98
N PRO A 44 12.38 11.80 16.61
CA PRO A 44 12.41 11.52 18.03
C PRO A 44 11.72 12.68 18.74
N ALA A 45 10.65 12.37 19.46
CA ALA A 45 9.98 13.32 20.31
C ALA A 45 11.05 13.98 21.20
N LEU A 46 11.07 15.30 21.22
CA LEU A 46 11.84 16.13 22.13
C LEU A 46 11.46 15.76 23.57
N GLY A 47 12.10 14.72 24.10
CA GLY A 47 12.14 14.37 25.50
C GLY A 47 13.46 14.85 26.07
N GLY A 48 13.40 15.97 26.80
CA GLY A 48 14.28 16.38 27.89
C GLY A 48 15.79 16.11 27.79
N PHE A 49 16.56 17.20 27.72
CA PHE A 49 17.91 17.40 28.27
C PHE A 49 18.72 16.15 28.69
N GLY A 50 19.77 15.85 27.92
CA GLY A 50 20.83 14.94 28.36
C GLY A 50 21.75 14.50 27.22
N VAL A 51 22.78 15.29 26.91
CA VAL A 51 23.94 14.83 26.13
C VAL A 51 24.80 13.96 27.05
N PRO A 52 25.32 12.81 26.59
CA PRO A 52 26.74 12.80 26.24
C PRO A 52 27.08 12.03 24.95
N LEU A 53 27.82 12.74 24.08
CA LEU A 53 29.03 12.33 23.34
C LEU A 53 29.26 10.83 23.06
N VAL A 54 29.05 10.41 21.81
CA VAL A 54 29.71 9.24 21.19
C VAL A 54 30.16 9.65 19.77
N PRO A 55 31.41 9.39 19.34
CA PRO A 55 31.93 9.86 18.06
C PRO A 55 31.26 9.18 16.85
N PRO A 56 31.32 9.80 15.66
CA PRO A 56 30.74 9.22 14.44
C PRO A 56 31.60 8.04 13.97
N SER A 57 31.21 6.83 14.37
CA SER A 57 31.72 5.62 13.71
C SER A 57 31.11 5.53 12.32
N THR A 58 31.84 6.00 11.32
CA THR A 58 31.70 5.63 9.91
C THR A 58 31.90 4.12 9.75
N GLY A 59 30.86 3.34 10.00
CA GLY A 59 30.68 2.01 9.43
C GLY A 59 29.82 2.12 8.17
N PRO A 60 29.98 1.26 7.16
CA PRO A 60 29.04 1.20 6.04
C PRO A 60 27.67 0.88 6.65
N SER A 61 26.78 1.87 6.62
CA SER A 61 25.38 1.69 7.02
C SER A 61 24.80 0.66 6.07
N SER A 62 24.80 -0.60 6.51
CA SER A 62 24.01 -1.66 5.88
C SER A 62 22.61 -1.08 5.67
N PRO A 63 22.06 -1.14 4.45
CA PRO A 63 20.75 -0.58 4.20
C PRO A 63 19.78 -1.21 5.20
N ALA A 64 19.14 -0.37 6.01
CA ALA A 64 18.08 -0.82 6.90
C ALA A 64 17.11 -1.68 6.08
N PRO A 65 16.71 -2.87 6.55
CA PRO A 65 15.86 -3.76 5.78
C PRO A 65 14.59 -3.01 5.36
N PRO A 66 14.09 -3.22 4.13
CA PRO A 66 12.91 -2.54 3.64
C PRO A 66 11.75 -2.78 4.62
N GLN A 67 11.14 -1.69 5.11
CA GLN A 67 9.99 -1.80 6.01
C GLN A 67 8.69 -2.15 5.28
N ALA A 68 8.73 -2.27 3.95
CA ALA A 68 7.67 -2.91 3.20
C ALA A 68 8.26 -3.73 2.05
N THR A 69 7.78 -4.96 1.89
CA THR A 69 8.06 -5.82 0.74
C THR A 69 6.78 -6.01 -0.03
N CYS A 70 6.74 -5.57 -1.27
CA CYS A 70 5.54 -5.57 -2.11
C CYS A 70 5.66 -6.58 -3.26
N GLU A 71 4.59 -7.32 -3.47
CA GLU A 71 4.44 -8.27 -4.57
C GLU A 71 3.17 -7.92 -5.35
N LEU A 72 3.29 -7.79 -6.66
CA LEU A 72 2.15 -7.59 -7.56
C LEU A 72 1.77 -8.93 -8.17
N ARG A 73 0.50 -9.30 -8.05
CA ARG A 73 -0.06 -10.52 -8.62
C ARG A 73 -1.00 -10.20 -9.75
N ASP A 74 -0.83 -10.92 -10.85
CA ASP A 74 -1.67 -10.76 -12.03
C ASP A 74 -3.12 -11.20 -11.79
N PRO A 75 -4.08 -10.66 -12.58
CA PRO A 75 -5.48 -11.02 -12.43
C PRO A 75 -5.67 -12.52 -12.68
N PRO A 76 -6.56 -13.19 -11.92
CA PRO A 76 -6.82 -14.61 -12.13
C PRO A 76 -7.36 -14.87 -13.54
N GLU A 77 -7.07 -16.05 -14.10
CA GLU A 77 -7.52 -16.43 -15.45
C GLU A 77 -9.02 -16.77 -15.50
N GLU A 78 -9.70 -16.90 -14.36
CA GLU A 78 -11.14 -17.14 -14.28
C GLU A 78 -11.75 -16.23 -13.20
N PRO A 79 -12.90 -15.57 -13.43
CA PRO A 79 -13.49 -14.69 -12.44
C PRO A 79 -14.23 -15.54 -11.41
N ARG A 80 -13.54 -15.90 -10.32
CA ARG A 80 -14.21 -16.52 -9.18
C ARG A 80 -15.02 -15.45 -8.45
N GLY A 81 -16.31 -15.73 -8.27
CA GLY A 81 -17.29 -14.81 -7.67
C GLY A 81 -16.83 -14.21 -6.33
N THR A 82 -17.23 -12.96 -6.14
CA THR A 82 -16.89 -12.04 -5.03
C THR A 82 -15.41 -11.66 -4.90
N ALA A 83 -14.83 -11.11 -5.99
CA ALA A 83 -13.74 -10.16 -5.88
C ALA A 83 -14.29 -8.90 -5.19
N MET A 84 -13.64 -8.41 -4.14
CA MET A 84 -14.07 -7.22 -3.40
C MET A 84 -13.30 -5.99 -3.93
N ASP A 85 -13.72 -5.17 -4.88
CA ASP A 85 -14.83 -5.24 -5.84
C ASP A 85 -14.37 -4.51 -7.11
N CYS A 86 -13.69 -5.27 -7.97
CA CYS A 86 -13.28 -4.87 -9.31
C CYS A 86 -14.47 -4.91 -10.27
N GLY A 87 -15.49 -4.10 -9.98
CA GLY A 87 -16.86 -4.26 -10.49
C GLY A 87 -17.02 -4.57 -11.98
N ASN A 88 -16.27 -3.90 -12.87
CA ASN A 88 -16.33 -4.07 -14.33
C ASN A 88 -14.96 -4.34 -14.98
N ALA A 89 -13.93 -4.63 -14.18
CA ALA A 89 -12.56 -4.75 -14.64
C ALA A 89 -11.85 -5.92 -13.95
N TRP A 90 -10.84 -6.48 -14.61
CA TRP A 90 -9.95 -7.44 -13.98
C TRP A 90 -8.86 -6.68 -13.23
N CYS A 91 -8.65 -7.03 -11.97
CA CYS A 91 -7.66 -6.38 -11.13
C CYS A 91 -6.40 -7.21 -10.96
N GLN A 92 -5.28 -6.50 -10.94
CA GLN A 92 -4.06 -6.97 -10.29
C GLN A 92 -4.17 -6.75 -8.78
N GLU A 93 -3.63 -7.67 -8.02
CA GLU A 93 -3.59 -7.62 -6.56
C GLU A 93 -2.18 -7.21 -6.11
N LEU A 94 -2.04 -6.05 -5.47
CA LEU A 94 -0.78 -5.63 -4.85
C LEU A 94 -0.82 -5.99 -3.36
N SER A 95 0.11 -6.83 -2.92
CA SER A 95 0.26 -7.21 -1.52
C SER A 95 1.59 -6.72 -0.97
N CYS A 96 1.57 -5.84 0.03
CA CYS A 96 2.75 -5.29 0.69
C CYS A 96 2.82 -5.75 2.14
N GLN A 97 3.78 -6.61 2.46
CA GLN A 97 4.09 -6.96 3.84
C GLN A 97 4.79 -5.79 4.51
N LEU A 98 4.18 -5.23 5.54
CA LEU A 98 4.71 -4.13 6.31
C LEU A 98 5.51 -4.65 7.51
N GLY A 99 6.61 -3.97 7.78
CA GLY A 99 7.45 -4.18 8.94
C GLY A 99 6.76 -3.75 10.23
N ARG A 100 7.57 -3.61 11.29
CA ARG A 100 7.06 -3.19 12.61
C ARG A 100 6.74 -1.70 12.60
N LEU A 101 5.47 -1.35 12.83
CA LEU A 101 4.99 0.02 12.92
C LEU A 101 4.86 0.46 14.39
N HIS A 102 5.76 1.33 14.83
CA HIS A 102 5.73 1.91 16.18
C HIS A 102 4.58 2.91 16.32
N ARG A 103 4.26 3.32 17.54
CA ARG A 103 3.29 4.39 17.79
C ARG A 103 3.69 5.66 17.03
N GLY A 104 2.76 6.21 16.25
CA GLY A 104 2.99 7.37 15.40
C GLY A 104 3.86 7.10 14.17
N GLY A 105 4.31 5.87 13.97
CA GLY A 105 5.04 5.45 12.78
C GLY A 105 4.14 5.38 11.56
N GLU A 106 4.72 5.65 10.40
CA GLU A 106 4.02 5.75 9.13
C GLU A 106 4.80 5.08 8.00
N VAL A 107 4.07 4.39 7.14
CA VAL A 107 4.58 3.85 5.87
C VAL A 107 3.73 4.37 4.72
N SER A 108 4.39 4.87 3.68
CA SER A 108 3.75 5.34 2.47
C SER A 108 4.11 4.45 1.29
N ILE A 109 3.09 3.87 0.66
CA ILE A 109 3.22 3.06 -0.55
C ILE A 109 2.75 3.89 -1.74
N HIS A 110 3.66 4.12 -2.70
CA HIS A 110 3.39 4.85 -3.92
C HIS A 110 3.31 3.87 -5.09
N VAL A 111 2.16 3.86 -5.77
CA VAL A 111 1.92 2.99 -6.92
C VAL A 111 1.91 3.85 -8.19
N LEU A 112 2.95 3.73 -9.00
CA LEU A 112 3.03 4.38 -10.30
C LEU A 112 2.32 3.52 -11.33
N ARG A 113 1.48 4.17 -12.15
CA ARG A 113 0.63 3.52 -13.12
C ARG A 113 0.69 4.25 -14.45
N THR A 114 0.60 3.50 -15.54
CA THR A 114 0.47 4.03 -16.90
C THR A 114 -0.93 3.72 -17.43
N VAL A 115 -1.54 4.71 -18.09
CA VAL A 115 -2.85 4.57 -18.73
C VAL A 115 -2.67 4.30 -20.22
N HIS A 116 -3.30 3.23 -20.72
CA HIS A 116 -3.26 2.85 -22.13
C HIS A 116 -4.47 3.40 -22.87
N ASN A 117 -4.23 4.35 -23.78
CA ASN A 117 -5.30 5.04 -24.48
C ASN A 117 -6.04 4.19 -25.52
N ASP A 118 -5.43 3.11 -26.02
CA ASP A 118 -6.01 2.29 -27.08
C ASP A 118 -7.33 1.64 -26.64
N PHE A 119 -7.42 1.22 -25.37
CA PHE A 119 -8.67 0.73 -24.78
C PHE A 119 -9.80 1.78 -24.83
N PHE A 120 -9.48 3.03 -24.46
CA PHE A 120 -10.48 4.10 -24.37
C PHE A 120 -10.87 4.66 -25.74
N ARG A 121 -9.98 4.60 -26.74
CA ARG A 121 -10.30 5.02 -28.12
C ARG A 121 -11.37 4.14 -28.75
N GLY A 122 -11.41 2.85 -28.40
CA GLY A 122 -12.41 1.91 -28.90
C GLY A 122 -13.79 2.05 -28.25
N ALA A 123 -13.89 2.75 -27.11
CA ALA A 123 -15.10 2.81 -26.31
C ALA A 123 -15.64 4.23 -26.22
N LYS A 124 -16.92 4.44 -26.54
CA LYS A 124 -17.59 5.77 -26.57
C LYS A 124 -17.88 6.32 -25.17
N PHE A 125 -16.90 6.31 -24.27
CA PHE A 125 -17.06 6.86 -22.93
C PHE A 125 -16.98 8.39 -22.97
N ARG A 126 -18.00 9.07 -22.43
CA ARG A 126 -17.97 10.53 -22.22
C ARG A 126 -17.01 10.93 -21.09
N SER A 127 -16.87 10.07 -20.09
CA SER A 127 -15.97 10.21 -18.95
C SER A 127 -15.79 8.85 -18.27
N VAL A 128 -14.61 8.57 -17.71
CA VAL A 128 -14.34 7.33 -16.98
C VAL A 128 -13.77 7.67 -15.60
N ARG A 129 -14.23 6.96 -14.57
CA ARG A 129 -13.64 6.97 -13.22
C ARG A 129 -12.99 5.61 -12.97
N ILE A 130 -11.72 5.62 -12.63
CA ILE A 130 -10.95 4.41 -12.28
C ILE A 130 -10.80 4.40 -10.76
N ALA A 131 -11.39 3.40 -10.10
CA ALA A 131 -11.35 3.25 -8.65
C ALA A 131 -10.50 2.03 -8.27
N SER A 132 -9.51 2.23 -7.41
CA SER A 132 -8.78 1.14 -6.74
C SER A 132 -9.22 1.03 -5.29
N ALA A 133 -9.25 -0.19 -4.75
CA ALA A 133 -9.53 -0.45 -3.34
C ALA A 133 -8.25 -0.82 -2.60
N ALA A 134 -8.19 -0.53 -1.30
CA ALA A 134 -7.09 -0.95 -0.44
C ALA A 134 -7.64 -1.35 0.94
N TRP A 135 -7.06 -2.39 1.53
CA TRP A 135 -7.43 -2.89 2.85
C TRP A 135 -6.22 -3.43 3.59
N LEU A 136 -6.31 -3.49 4.92
CA LEU A 136 -5.23 -3.97 5.77
C LEU A 136 -5.58 -5.35 6.32
N GLY A 137 -4.76 -6.34 6.00
CA GLY A 137 -4.80 -7.68 6.60
C GLY A 137 -3.96 -7.74 7.86
N VAL A 138 -4.53 -8.30 8.94
CA VAL A 138 -3.80 -8.64 10.17
C VAL A 138 -3.87 -10.16 10.36
N PRO A 139 -2.76 -10.90 10.26
CA PRO A 139 -2.74 -12.33 10.45
C PRO A 139 -2.99 -12.67 11.92
N GLY A 140 -4.08 -13.40 12.19
CA GLY A 140 -4.33 -14.09 13.45
C GLY A 140 -4.57 -13.20 14.67
N GLY A 141 -5.72 -12.53 14.74
CA GLY A 141 -6.37 -12.04 15.99
C GLY A 141 -5.58 -11.11 16.93
N GLY A 142 -4.32 -10.78 16.62
CA GLY A 142 -3.40 -10.05 17.50
C GLY A 142 -3.55 -8.53 17.44
N ALA A 143 -4.48 -8.01 16.65
CA ALA A 143 -4.86 -6.61 16.66
C ALA A 143 -6.39 -6.49 16.63
N LEU A 144 -6.91 -5.63 17.49
CA LEU A 144 -8.30 -5.20 17.44
C LEU A 144 -8.38 -4.05 16.44
N VAL A 145 -9.17 -4.23 15.38
CA VAL A 145 -9.49 -3.17 14.43
C VAL A 145 -10.58 -2.31 15.07
N LEU A 146 -10.27 -1.04 15.36
CA LEU A 146 -11.30 -0.06 15.70
C LEU A 146 -11.92 0.43 14.40
N GLU A 147 -13.16 0.05 14.13
CA GLU A 147 -13.95 0.51 12.97
C GLU A 147 -13.98 2.05 12.86
N GLU A 148 -14.00 2.74 14.01
CA GLU A 148 -14.08 4.21 14.08
C GLU A 148 -12.72 4.93 13.92
N GLY A 149 -11.61 4.18 13.90
CA GLY A 149 -10.25 4.72 13.72
C GLY A 149 -9.66 4.52 12.32
N ALA A 150 -10.29 3.70 11.48
CA ALA A 150 -9.89 3.45 10.10
C ALA A 150 -10.43 4.56 9.18
N HIS A 151 -9.88 5.76 9.30
CA HIS A 151 -10.23 6.87 8.42
C HIS A 151 -9.68 6.63 7.01
N ARG A 152 -10.53 6.10 6.10
CA ARG A 152 -10.25 6.07 4.66
C ARG A 152 -10.38 7.48 4.10
N ARG A 153 -9.26 8.16 3.88
CA ARG A 153 -9.22 9.45 3.17
C ARG A 153 -8.81 9.23 1.72
N GLU A 154 -9.75 9.39 0.81
CA GLU A 154 -9.47 9.55 -0.63
C GLU A 154 -9.26 11.05 -0.89
N VAL A 155 -8.16 11.40 -1.55
CA VAL A 155 -7.85 12.79 -1.98
C VAL A 155 -8.00 12.85 -3.49
#